data_AF-A0A7C6YXN1-F1
#
_entry.id   AF-A0A7C6YXN1-F1
#
_cell.length_a   1.000
_cell.length_b   1.000
_cell.length_c   1.000
_cell.angle_alpha   90.00
_cell.angle_beta   90.00
_cell.angle_gamma   90.00
#
_symmetry.space_group_name_H-M   'P 1'
#
loop_
_entity.id
_entity.type
_entity.pdbx_description
1 polymer ?
#
loop_
_entity_poly.entity_id
_entity_poly.type
_entity_poly.pdbx_seq_one_letter_code
_entity_poly.pdbx_strand_id
1 'polypeptide(L)'
;NELKFRRSGKTLVTFYIREGYFTILIIYGKKERALFEERQAEFPQYLTDYYKNSKTFHDGKWMFIDVYDESLSEALIRMLQIKKKPNRQPEDLSQAVLGKCGNRCDLCLLNEKNNIKEKGNLLFQQGDCRCYHSAKPEDERDYSQIICKGCYDDCAVVKCVKAKQYNSCIECDYRNCNVDTNNFTNPGECNLGLSNEDLERFVLPYCGKERFQKMQTF
;
A
#
# COMPACT_ATOMS: atom_id res chain seq x y z
N ASN A 1 15.24 7.81 11.23
CA ASN A 1 15.08 7.28 9.86
C ASN A 1 13.96 8.02 9.13
N GLU A 2 14.15 8.41 7.87
CA GLU A 2 13.09 8.99 7.04
C GLU A 2 12.66 8.02 5.93
N LEU A 3 11.37 7.94 5.63
CA LEU A 3 10.77 7.17 4.54
C LEU A 3 9.95 8.10 3.65
N LYS A 4 10.35 8.26 2.39
CA LYS A 4 9.66 9.14 1.42
C LYS A 4 8.81 8.33 0.45
N PHE A 5 7.51 8.55 0.50
CA PHE A 5 6.57 8.03 -0.48
C PHE A 5 6.38 9.06 -1.58
N ARG A 6 6.64 8.66 -2.83
CA ARG A 6 6.49 9.52 -4.00
C ARG A 6 5.34 9.02 -4.86
N ARG A 7 4.80 9.92 -5.66
CA ARG A 7 3.83 9.60 -6.70
C ARG A 7 3.87 10.62 -7.82
N SER A 8 3.94 10.12 -9.05
CA SER A 8 4.03 10.97 -10.25
C SER A 8 5.23 11.93 -10.18
N GLY A 9 6.36 11.45 -9.66
CA GLY A 9 7.60 12.23 -9.56
C GLY A 9 7.65 13.24 -8.40
N LYS A 10 6.56 13.42 -7.63
CA LYS A 10 6.52 14.33 -6.47
C LYS A 10 6.40 13.55 -5.17
N THR A 11 6.89 14.11 -4.06
CA THR A 11 6.67 13.55 -2.71
C THR A 11 5.18 13.63 -2.38
N LEU A 12 4.58 12.51 -2.03
CA LEU A 12 3.23 12.43 -1.47
C LEU A 12 3.28 12.70 0.03
N VAL A 13 4.13 11.96 0.75
CA VAL A 13 4.31 12.09 2.19
C VAL A 13 5.69 11.59 2.58
N THR A 14 6.28 12.19 3.61
CA THR A 14 7.50 11.68 4.25
C THR A 14 7.16 11.26 5.67
N PHE A 15 7.62 10.10 6.10
CA PHE A 15 7.54 9.65 7.49
C PHE A 15 8.91 9.78 8.14
N TYR A 16 8.97 10.40 9.30
CA TYR A 16 10.12 10.41 10.19
C TYR A 16 9.81 9.45 11.34
N ILE A 17 10.43 8.27 11.30
CA ILE A 17 10.23 7.24 12.32
C ILE A 17 10.96 7.66 13.60
N ARG A 18 10.23 7.69 14.72
CA ARG A 18 10.70 8.01 16.07
C ARG A 18 10.43 6.82 16.99
N GLU A 19 10.99 6.88 18.19
CA GLU A 19 10.68 5.90 19.23
C GLU A 19 9.27 6.18 19.77
N GLY A 20 8.36 5.22 19.61
CA GLY A 20 6.97 5.31 20.09
C GLY A 20 6.00 6.13 19.24
N TYR A 21 6.44 6.78 18.17
CA TYR A 21 5.58 7.55 17.26
C TYR A 21 6.25 7.80 15.90
N PHE A 22 5.56 8.44 14.97
CA PHE A 22 6.16 8.97 13.75
C PHE A 22 5.67 10.38 13.45
N THR A 23 6.53 11.20 12.83
CA THR A 23 6.13 12.50 12.29
C THR A 23 5.90 12.34 10.79
N ILE A 24 4.74 12.74 10.28
CA ILE A 24 4.54 12.87 8.84
C ILE A 24 4.78 14.30 8.37
N LEU A 25 5.41 14.44 7.21
CA LEU A 25 5.50 15.71 6.49
C LEU A 25 4.60 15.66 5.27
N ILE A 26 3.61 16.53 5.28
CA ILE A 26 2.76 16.84 4.12
C ILE A 26 3.06 18.28 3.68
N ILE A 27 3.32 18.45 2.39
CA ILE A 27 3.56 19.77 1.80
C ILE A 27 2.42 20.10 0.84
N TYR A 28 1.70 21.20 1.08
CA TYR A 28 0.64 21.68 0.19
C TYR A 28 1.09 22.91 -0.61
N GLY A 29 1.07 22.78 -1.93
CA GLY A 29 1.19 23.89 -2.87
C GLY A 29 -0.12 24.68 -2.97
N LYS A 30 -0.15 25.67 -3.88
CA LYS A 30 -1.28 26.61 -3.99
C LYS A 30 -2.64 25.92 -4.19
N LYS A 31 -2.71 24.91 -5.06
CA LYS A 31 -3.96 24.20 -5.37
C LYS A 31 -4.45 23.34 -4.20
N GLU A 32 -3.52 22.64 -3.54
CA GLU A 32 -3.85 21.78 -2.40
C GLU A 32 -4.33 22.62 -1.20
N ARG A 33 -3.71 23.79 -0.98
CA ARG A 33 -4.12 24.74 0.05
C ARG A 33 -5.54 25.26 -0.15
N ALA A 34 -5.88 25.70 -1.36
CA ALA A 34 -7.23 26.16 -1.67
C ALA A 34 -8.29 25.06 -1.42
N LEU A 35 -7.99 23.82 -1.82
CA LEU A 35 -8.89 22.69 -1.59
C LEU A 35 -9.00 22.31 -0.11
N PHE A 36 -7.91 22.39 0.66
CA PHE A 36 -7.94 22.18 2.11
C PHE A 36 -8.77 23.27 2.81
N GLU A 37 -8.60 24.53 2.40
CA GLU A 37 -9.34 25.68 2.94
C GLU A 37 -10.86 25.58 2.72
N GLU A 38 -11.29 25.11 1.55
CA GLU A 38 -12.70 24.82 1.26
C GLU A 38 -13.27 23.69 2.12
N ARG A 39 -12.43 22.71 2.47
CA ARG A 39 -12.83 21.48 3.17
C ARG A 39 -12.46 21.47 4.66
N GLN A 40 -12.09 22.60 5.26
CA GLN A 40 -11.61 22.66 6.65
C GLN A 40 -12.58 22.03 7.66
N ALA A 41 -13.89 22.14 7.42
CA ALA A 41 -14.93 21.55 8.26
C ALA A 41 -14.88 20.02 8.33
N GLU A 42 -14.19 19.35 7.41
CA GLU A 42 -14.02 17.89 7.39
C GLU A 42 -12.87 17.40 8.28
N PHE A 43 -12.07 18.30 8.86
CA PHE A 43 -10.86 17.99 9.61
C PHE A 43 -11.00 18.37 11.10
N PRO A 44 -10.39 17.60 12.02
CA PRO A 44 -10.29 17.98 13.42
C PRO A 44 -9.67 19.37 13.60
N GLN A 45 -10.17 20.11 14.59
CA GLN A 45 -9.72 21.47 14.90
C GLN A 45 -8.19 21.55 15.05
N TYR A 46 -7.58 20.56 15.70
CA TYR A 46 -6.12 20.42 15.82
C TYR A 46 -5.39 20.54 14.48
N LEU A 47 -5.81 19.80 13.44
CA LEU A 47 -5.16 19.82 12.13
C LEU A 47 -5.41 21.15 11.39
N THR A 48 -6.59 21.72 11.55
CA THR A 48 -6.94 23.02 10.96
C THR A 48 -6.09 24.15 11.57
N ASP A 49 -5.90 24.14 12.89
CA ASP A 49 -5.04 25.11 13.57
C ASP A 49 -3.57 24.88 13.24
N TYR A 50 -3.15 23.61 13.17
CA TYR A 50 -1.80 23.26 12.73
C TYR A 50 -1.53 23.79 11.31
N TYR A 51 -2.45 23.60 10.37
CA TYR A 51 -2.35 24.15 9.02
C TYR A 51 -2.24 25.68 9.01
N LYS A 52 -3.08 26.38 9.79
CA LYS A 52 -3.06 27.86 9.88
C LYS A 52 -1.71 28.37 10.36
N ASN A 53 -1.17 27.76 11.42
CA ASN A 53 0.08 28.15 12.05
C ASN A 53 1.34 27.66 11.31
N SER A 54 1.18 26.70 10.39
CA SER A 54 2.30 26.16 9.60
C SER A 54 2.90 27.17 8.63
N LYS A 55 4.22 27.17 8.54
CA LYS A 55 4.96 28.06 7.64
C LYS A 55 4.73 27.71 6.17
N THR A 56 4.49 28.73 5.36
CA THR A 56 4.48 28.63 3.90
C THR A 56 5.84 29.02 3.35
N PHE A 57 6.55 28.07 2.76
CA PHE A 57 7.79 28.24 2.03
C PHE A 57 7.51 28.43 0.53
N HIS A 58 8.56 28.67 -0.24
CA HIS A 58 8.47 28.90 -1.69
C HIS A 58 7.87 27.70 -2.46
N ASP A 59 8.04 26.48 -1.94
CA ASP A 59 7.58 25.22 -2.54
C ASP A 59 6.25 24.71 -1.94
N GLY A 60 5.73 25.38 -0.91
CA GLY A 60 4.43 25.06 -0.32
C GLY A 60 4.38 25.31 1.18
N LYS A 61 3.24 25.00 1.78
CA LYS A 61 3.05 25.00 3.24
C LYS A 61 3.42 23.63 3.79
N TRP A 62 4.40 23.62 4.68
CA TRP A 62 4.94 22.39 5.26
C TRP A 62 4.27 22.11 6.59
N MET A 63 3.71 20.92 6.74
CA MET A 63 3.04 20.48 7.96
C MET A 63 3.72 19.23 8.50
N PHE A 64 4.34 19.33 9.68
CA PHE A 64 4.99 18.23 10.38
C PHE A 64 4.08 17.71 11.49
N ILE A 65 3.24 16.73 11.16
CA ILE A 65 2.20 16.25 12.07
C ILE A 65 2.74 15.02 12.80
N ASP A 66 2.85 15.10 14.12
CA ASP A 66 3.19 13.95 14.95
C ASP A 66 1.96 13.04 15.10
N VAL A 67 2.18 11.74 14.92
CA VAL A 67 1.15 10.70 14.97
C VAL A 67 1.54 9.67 16.03
N TYR A 68 0.82 9.71 17.13
CA TYR A 68 1.05 8.85 18.30
C TYR A 68 0.14 7.62 18.33
N ASP A 69 -1.02 7.71 17.70
CA ASP A 69 -2.04 6.67 17.65
C ASP A 69 -2.90 6.81 16.37
N GLU A 70 -3.94 6.01 16.26
CA GLU A 70 -4.83 5.95 15.09
C GLU A 70 -5.88 7.08 15.03
N SER A 71 -5.98 7.95 16.05
CA SER A 71 -7.05 8.96 16.15
C SER A 71 -7.07 9.95 14.98
N LEU A 72 -5.94 10.14 14.30
CA LEU A 72 -5.80 11.03 13.15
C LEU A 72 -5.82 10.29 11.81
N SER A 73 -5.86 8.95 11.77
CA SER A 73 -5.67 8.15 10.55
C SER A 73 -6.60 8.57 9.41
N GLU A 74 -7.91 8.64 9.65
CA GLU A 74 -8.89 9.03 8.62
C GLU A 74 -8.68 10.45 8.11
N ALA A 75 -8.40 11.40 9.02
CA ALA A 75 -8.15 12.79 8.65
C ALA A 75 -6.87 12.92 7.81
N LEU A 76 -5.81 12.20 8.19
CA LEU A 76 -4.54 12.18 7.46
C LEU A 76 -4.70 11.52 6.08
N ILE A 77 -5.47 10.44 5.97
CA ILE A 77 -5.82 9.83 4.67
C ILE A 77 -6.52 10.86 3.77
N ARG A 78 -7.51 11.60 4.29
CA ARG A 78 -8.19 12.67 3.53
C ARG A 78 -7.22 13.79 3.13
N MET A 79 -6.28 14.16 4.00
CA MET A 79 -5.22 15.11 3.67
C MET A 79 -4.33 14.61 2.51
N LEU A 80 -3.98 13.32 2.49
CA LEU A 80 -3.22 12.73 1.38
C LEU A 80 -4.06 12.68 0.09
N GLN A 81 -5.37 12.46 0.18
CA GLN A 81 -6.28 12.48 -0.97
C GLN A 81 -6.41 13.87 -1.60
N ILE A 82 -6.38 14.95 -0.81
CA ILE A 82 -6.26 16.34 -1.32
C ILE A 82 -5.00 16.48 -2.17
N LYS A 83 -3.89 15.90 -1.71
CA LYS A 83 -2.61 15.95 -2.42
C LYS A 83 -2.62 15.16 -3.71
N LYS A 84 -3.14 13.93 -3.66
CA LYS A 84 -3.23 13.05 -4.83
C LYS A 84 -4.30 11.98 -4.60
N LYS A 85 -5.39 12.04 -5.38
CA LYS A 85 -6.42 11.00 -5.41
C LYS A 85 -5.82 9.62 -5.64
N PRO A 86 -6.22 8.54 -4.94
CA PRO A 86 -5.76 7.17 -5.20
C PRO A 86 -5.87 6.80 -6.70
N ASN A 87 -4.89 6.06 -7.23
CA ASN A 87 -4.93 5.47 -8.58
C ASN A 87 -5.31 3.99 -8.57
N ARG A 88 -5.49 3.44 -7.38
CA ARG A 88 -5.84 2.06 -7.11
C ARG A 88 -7.01 2.12 -6.16
N GLN A 89 -8.09 1.43 -6.48
CA GLN A 89 -9.27 1.29 -5.64
C GLN A 89 -9.26 -0.13 -5.08
N PRO A 90 -8.59 -0.37 -3.94
CA PRO A 90 -8.51 -1.69 -3.36
C PRO A 90 -9.89 -2.30 -3.04
N GLU A 91 -10.85 -1.47 -2.66
CA GLU A 91 -12.24 -1.81 -2.35
C GLU A 91 -13.09 -2.19 -3.57
N ASP A 92 -12.75 -1.71 -4.78
CA ASP A 92 -13.51 -2.04 -5.99
C ASP A 92 -13.02 -3.37 -6.57
N LEU A 93 -13.75 -4.43 -6.25
CA LEU A 93 -13.48 -5.78 -6.71
C LEU A 93 -14.04 -6.06 -8.11
N SER A 94 -14.92 -5.19 -8.63
CA SER A 94 -15.53 -5.36 -9.96
C SER A 94 -14.55 -5.06 -11.10
N GLN A 95 -13.58 -4.18 -10.85
CA GLN A 95 -12.51 -3.81 -11.79
C GLN A 95 -11.18 -4.53 -11.51
N ALA A 96 -11.18 -5.49 -10.59
CA ALA A 96 -10.02 -6.26 -10.20
C ALA A 96 -9.39 -6.97 -11.41
N VAL A 97 -8.12 -6.68 -11.70
CA VAL A 97 -7.37 -7.42 -12.74
C VAL A 97 -6.75 -8.63 -12.06
N LEU A 98 -7.33 -9.81 -12.25
CA LEU A 98 -6.89 -11.02 -11.56
C LEU A 98 -5.82 -11.78 -12.36
N GLY A 99 -4.71 -12.09 -11.68
CA GLY A 99 -3.70 -13.00 -12.21
C GLY A 99 -4.10 -14.46 -12.01
N LYS A 100 -3.55 -15.35 -12.85
CA LYS A 100 -3.66 -16.81 -12.67
C LYS A 100 -3.12 -17.28 -11.31
N CYS A 101 -2.24 -16.50 -10.67
CA CYS A 101 -1.75 -16.74 -9.32
C CYS A 101 -2.73 -16.37 -8.19
N GLY A 102 -3.92 -15.84 -8.49
CA GLY A 102 -4.88 -15.39 -7.49
C GLY A 102 -4.62 -13.99 -6.93
N ASN A 103 -3.59 -13.28 -7.40
CA ASN A 103 -3.32 -11.92 -6.96
C ASN A 103 -4.03 -10.86 -7.83
N ARG A 104 -4.38 -9.73 -7.23
CA ARG A 104 -4.80 -8.49 -7.92
C ARG A 104 -3.61 -7.90 -8.66
N CYS A 105 -3.48 -8.19 -9.95
CA CYS A 105 -2.39 -7.67 -10.78
C CYS A 105 -2.34 -6.13 -10.81
N ASP A 106 -3.48 -5.44 -10.65
CA ASP A 106 -3.57 -3.98 -10.57
C ASP A 106 -2.99 -3.41 -9.25
N LEU A 107 -2.99 -4.19 -8.17
CA LEU A 107 -2.42 -3.81 -6.87
C LEU A 107 -1.06 -4.43 -6.58
N CYS A 108 -0.73 -5.52 -7.27
CA CYS A 108 0.45 -6.33 -7.00
C CYS A 108 1.73 -5.50 -7.13
N LEU A 109 2.49 -5.45 -6.04
CA LEU A 109 3.77 -4.76 -5.99
C LEU A 109 4.82 -5.45 -6.85
N LEU A 110 4.69 -6.73 -7.21
CA LEU A 110 5.63 -7.34 -8.16
C LEU A 110 5.32 -7.13 -9.63
N ASN A 111 4.12 -6.66 -9.98
CA ASN A 111 3.75 -6.51 -11.38
C ASN A 111 4.59 -5.41 -12.03
N GLU A 112 5.28 -5.73 -13.13
CA GLU A 112 6.14 -4.80 -13.86
C GLU A 112 5.39 -3.52 -14.23
N LYS A 113 4.13 -3.63 -14.67
CA LYS A 113 3.27 -2.49 -15.02
C LYS A 113 3.10 -1.49 -13.86
N ASN A 114 3.16 -1.99 -12.63
CA ASN A 114 3.05 -1.20 -11.41
C ASN A 114 4.37 -0.56 -10.96
N ASN A 115 5.52 -0.95 -11.55
CA ASN A 115 6.86 -0.53 -11.14
C ASN A 115 7.65 0.21 -12.22
N ILE A 116 7.04 0.50 -13.38
CA ILE A 116 7.71 1.15 -14.53
C ILE A 116 8.39 2.47 -14.13
N LYS A 117 7.73 3.28 -13.30
CA LYS A 117 8.19 4.65 -12.96
C LYS A 117 8.81 4.75 -11.57
N GLU A 118 8.27 4.00 -10.62
CA GLU A 118 8.66 4.02 -9.22
C GLU A 118 8.75 2.56 -8.78
N LYS A 119 9.93 2.09 -8.35
CA LYS A 119 10.13 0.73 -7.81
C LYS A 119 9.59 0.65 -6.38
N GLY A 120 8.31 0.98 -6.22
CA GLY A 120 7.64 1.05 -4.92
C GLY A 120 7.64 -0.29 -4.18
N ASN A 121 7.78 -1.39 -4.92
CA ASN A 121 7.92 -2.73 -4.39
C ASN A 121 9.18 -2.94 -3.57
N LEU A 122 10.34 -2.48 -4.08
CA LEU A 122 11.62 -2.59 -3.38
C LEU A 122 11.59 -1.75 -2.10
N LEU A 123 11.10 -0.52 -2.19
CA LEU A 123 11.01 0.39 -1.04
C LEU A 123 10.03 -0.13 0.01
N PHE A 124 8.85 -0.59 -0.40
CA PHE A 124 7.86 -1.17 0.51
C PHE A 124 8.46 -2.37 1.22
N GLN A 125 9.10 -3.26 0.49
CA GLN A 125 9.66 -4.47 1.06
C GLN A 125 10.85 -4.22 1.99
N GLN A 126 11.75 -3.31 1.62
CA GLN A 126 12.81 -2.88 2.53
C GLN A 126 12.22 -2.28 3.81
N GLY A 127 11.16 -1.49 3.69
CA GLY A 127 10.41 -0.96 4.84
C GLY A 127 9.79 -2.08 5.69
N ASP A 128 9.08 -3.01 5.06
CA ASP A 128 8.40 -4.14 5.69
C ASP A 128 9.37 -5.03 6.47
N CYS A 129 10.45 -5.48 5.82
CA CYS A 129 11.47 -6.30 6.47
C CYS A 129 12.13 -5.58 7.67
N ARG A 130 12.41 -4.28 7.55
CA ARG A 130 12.98 -3.49 8.65
C ARG A 130 11.99 -3.25 9.79
N CYS A 131 10.72 -3.00 9.46
CA CYS A 131 9.69 -2.65 10.44
C CYS A 131 9.13 -3.86 11.18
N TYR A 132 8.85 -4.96 10.47
CA TYR A 132 8.10 -6.09 11.02
C TYR A 132 8.95 -7.35 11.25
N HIS A 133 10.14 -7.42 10.65
CA HIS A 133 10.98 -8.62 10.72
C HIS A 133 12.37 -8.37 11.32
N SER A 134 12.63 -7.16 11.84
CA SER A 134 13.93 -6.76 12.41
C SER A 134 15.11 -7.06 11.48
N ALA A 135 14.87 -7.06 10.17
CA ALA A 135 15.86 -7.41 9.17
C ALA A 135 16.98 -6.37 9.12
N LYS A 136 18.23 -6.84 9.04
CA LYS A 136 19.41 -6.00 8.90
C LYS A 136 19.66 -5.69 7.42
N PRO A 137 20.49 -4.67 7.08
CA PRO A 137 20.80 -4.34 5.70
C PRO A 137 21.32 -5.53 4.87
N GLU A 138 22.06 -6.44 5.50
CA GLU A 138 22.55 -7.68 4.89
C GLU A 138 21.46 -8.72 4.57
N ASP A 139 20.28 -8.61 5.20
CA ASP A 139 19.12 -9.47 4.95
C ASP A 139 18.26 -8.93 3.77
N GLU A 140 18.58 -7.75 3.24
CA GLU A 140 17.87 -7.16 2.11
C GLU A 140 18.09 -7.97 0.84
N ARG A 141 17.04 -8.64 0.36
CA ARG A 141 17.10 -9.33 -0.93
C ARG A 141 16.93 -8.35 -2.09
N ASP A 142 17.57 -8.64 -3.22
CA ASP A 142 17.32 -7.94 -4.48
C ASP A 142 16.02 -8.46 -5.12
N TYR A 143 14.92 -7.76 -4.85
CA TYR A 143 13.62 -8.10 -5.41
C TYR A 143 13.41 -7.66 -6.86
N SER A 144 14.41 -7.01 -7.48
CA SER A 144 14.34 -6.72 -8.92
C SER A 144 14.38 -7.99 -9.76
N GLN A 145 14.91 -9.09 -9.20
CA GLN A 145 14.97 -10.40 -9.87
C GLN A 145 13.62 -11.13 -9.92
N ILE A 146 12.62 -10.70 -9.13
CA ILE A 146 11.31 -11.36 -9.05
C ILE A 146 10.17 -10.52 -9.63
N ILE A 147 10.48 -9.55 -10.49
CA ILE A 147 9.47 -8.75 -11.19
C ILE A 147 8.59 -9.64 -12.09
N CYS A 148 7.28 -9.55 -11.90
CA CYS A 148 6.28 -10.28 -12.65
C CYS A 148 5.90 -9.52 -13.91
N LYS A 149 6.09 -10.14 -15.08
CA LYS A 149 5.72 -9.60 -16.40
C LYS A 149 4.21 -9.72 -16.72
N GLY A 150 3.41 -10.14 -15.75
CA GLY A 150 2.01 -10.56 -15.96
C GLY A 150 1.90 -12.08 -16.16
N CYS A 151 0.70 -12.55 -16.52
CA CYS A 151 0.50 -13.98 -16.80
C CYS A 151 1.07 -14.32 -18.17
N TYR A 152 2.17 -15.09 -18.21
CA TYR A 152 2.80 -15.59 -19.43
C TYR A 152 2.93 -17.12 -19.37
N ASP A 153 3.08 -17.77 -20.52
CA ASP A 153 2.98 -19.23 -20.63
C ASP A 153 4.04 -20.00 -19.83
N ASP A 154 5.24 -19.44 -19.70
CA ASP A 154 6.35 -20.07 -18.99
C ASP A 154 6.35 -19.90 -17.47
N CYS A 155 5.41 -19.12 -16.93
CA CYS A 155 5.26 -18.94 -15.49
C CYS A 155 4.88 -20.26 -14.81
N ALA A 156 5.63 -20.67 -13.77
CA ALA A 156 5.36 -21.90 -13.02
C ALA A 156 3.92 -21.99 -12.51
N VAL A 157 3.36 -20.86 -12.08
CA VAL A 157 1.98 -20.77 -11.63
C VAL A 157 0.99 -20.98 -12.77
N VAL A 158 1.22 -20.37 -13.93
CA VAL A 158 0.37 -20.55 -15.13
C VAL A 158 0.41 -22.01 -15.60
N LYS A 159 1.59 -22.63 -15.61
CA LYS A 159 1.75 -24.07 -15.93
C LYS A 159 0.97 -24.96 -14.98
N CYS A 160 1.06 -24.70 -13.67
CA CYS A 160 0.33 -25.46 -12.65
C CYS A 160 -1.20 -25.32 -12.82
N VAL A 161 -1.68 -24.08 -12.97
CA VAL A 161 -3.12 -23.81 -13.17
C VAL A 161 -3.65 -24.50 -14.43
N LYS A 162 -2.90 -24.49 -15.53
CA LYS A 162 -3.25 -25.24 -16.75
C LYS A 162 -3.27 -26.75 -16.51
N ALA A 163 -2.25 -27.30 -15.85
CA ALA A 163 -2.17 -28.74 -15.57
C ALA A 163 -3.31 -29.24 -14.66
N LYS A 164 -3.73 -28.41 -13.69
CA LYS A 164 -4.87 -28.69 -12.81
C LYS A 164 -6.23 -28.34 -13.42
N GLN A 165 -6.28 -27.79 -14.63
CA GLN A 165 -7.49 -27.32 -15.30
C GLN A 165 -8.28 -26.27 -14.49
N TYR A 166 -7.57 -25.44 -13.72
CA TYR A 166 -8.17 -24.34 -12.97
C TYR A 166 -8.18 -23.05 -13.79
N ASN A 167 -9.08 -22.12 -13.46
CA ASN A 167 -8.99 -20.76 -14.00
C ASN A 167 -7.93 -19.94 -13.28
N SER A 168 -7.70 -20.17 -11.98
CA SER A 168 -6.58 -19.59 -11.23
C SER A 168 -6.26 -20.39 -9.95
N CYS A 169 -5.19 -20.01 -9.25
CA CYS A 169 -4.79 -20.63 -7.97
C CYS A 169 -5.86 -20.56 -6.87
N ILE A 170 -6.88 -19.70 -7.00
CA ILE A 170 -7.95 -19.56 -6.01
C ILE A 170 -8.77 -20.85 -5.86
N GLU A 171 -8.87 -21.64 -6.94
CA GLU A 171 -9.56 -22.93 -6.98
C GLU A 171 -8.75 -24.04 -6.31
N CYS A 172 -7.49 -23.79 -5.97
CA CYS A 172 -6.62 -24.75 -5.31
C CYS A 172 -6.77 -24.70 -3.78
N ASP A 173 -6.50 -25.83 -3.14
CA ASP A 173 -6.19 -25.86 -1.71
C ASP A 173 -4.76 -25.32 -1.48
N TYR A 174 -4.64 -24.00 -1.50
CA TYR A 174 -3.38 -23.26 -1.41
C TYR A 174 -2.59 -23.46 -0.09
N ARG A 175 -3.23 -23.87 1.02
CA ARG A 175 -2.53 -24.01 2.33
C ARG A 175 -1.46 -25.11 2.32
N ASN A 176 -1.53 -26.00 1.34
CA ASN A 176 -0.57 -27.09 1.12
C ASN A 176 0.19 -26.92 -0.20
N CYS A 177 0.23 -25.70 -0.76
CA CYS A 177 0.80 -25.44 -2.08
C CYS A 177 2.31 -25.20 -2.00
N ASN A 178 3.07 -26.11 -2.62
CA ASN A 178 4.54 -26.01 -2.76
C ASN A 178 4.99 -25.39 -4.09
N VAL A 179 4.06 -24.83 -4.89
CA VAL A 179 4.46 -24.01 -6.03
C VAL A 179 5.00 -22.71 -5.45
N ASP A 180 6.29 -22.43 -5.64
CA ASP A 180 6.95 -21.19 -5.21
C ASP A 180 6.28 -19.96 -5.84
N THR A 181 5.14 -19.56 -5.28
CA THR A 181 4.34 -18.46 -5.79
C THR A 181 4.86 -17.15 -5.23
N ASN A 182 6.17 -16.87 -5.32
CA ASN A 182 6.80 -15.68 -4.71
C ASN A 182 6.14 -15.36 -3.36
N ASN A 183 6.04 -16.36 -2.46
CA ASN A 183 5.34 -16.29 -1.18
C ASN A 183 5.91 -15.13 -0.36
N PHE A 184 5.43 -13.91 -0.64
CA PHE A 184 5.34 -12.92 0.39
C PHE A 184 4.43 -13.53 1.43
N THR A 185 4.86 -13.37 2.67
CA THR A 185 4.01 -13.34 3.85
C THR A 185 2.62 -12.89 3.40
N ASN A 186 1.66 -13.82 3.43
CA ASN A 186 0.28 -13.48 3.14
C ASN A 186 -0.07 -12.36 4.11
N PRO A 187 -0.40 -11.15 3.64
CA PRO A 187 -0.55 -10.03 4.56
C PRO A 187 -1.71 -10.27 5.55
N GLY A 188 -2.63 -11.20 5.24
CA GLY A 188 -3.67 -11.68 6.15
C GLY A 188 -3.19 -12.65 7.24
N GLU A 189 -1.95 -13.15 7.17
CA GLU A 189 -1.31 -13.96 8.22
C GLU A 189 -0.53 -13.11 9.23
N CYS A 190 -0.30 -11.82 8.94
CA CYS A 190 0.30 -10.89 9.89
C CYS A 190 -0.76 -10.39 10.89
N ASN A 191 -0.52 -10.60 12.18
CA ASN A 191 -1.32 -9.96 13.24
C ASN A 191 -0.88 -8.50 13.37
N LEU A 192 -1.52 -7.61 12.59
CA LEU A 192 -1.18 -6.20 12.54
C LEU A 192 -1.84 -5.38 13.66
N GLY A 193 -2.59 -6.00 14.58
CA GLY A 193 -3.36 -5.29 15.60
C GLY A 193 -4.46 -4.38 15.03
N LEU A 194 -4.82 -4.57 13.76
CA LEU A 194 -5.81 -3.79 13.03
C LEU A 194 -7.24 -4.21 13.38
N SER A 195 -8.17 -3.26 13.30
CA SER A 195 -9.60 -3.56 13.39
C SER A 195 -10.07 -4.43 12.20
N ASN A 196 -11.22 -5.10 12.32
CA ASN A 196 -11.79 -5.85 11.20
C ASN A 196 -12.04 -4.93 9.99
N GLU A 197 -12.49 -3.70 10.20
CA GLU A 197 -12.71 -2.73 9.13
C GLU A 197 -11.39 -2.38 8.42
N ASP A 198 -10.32 -2.15 9.17
CA ASP A 198 -9.00 -1.87 8.61
C ASP A 198 -8.40 -3.05 7.88
N LEU A 199 -8.57 -4.27 8.40
CA LEU A 199 -8.16 -5.50 7.72
C LEU A 199 -8.87 -5.62 6.37
N GLU A 200 -10.18 -5.40 6.35
CA GLU A 200 -10.98 -5.47 5.14
C GLU A 200 -10.60 -4.41 4.10
N ARG A 201 -10.27 -3.21 4.56
CA ARG A 201 -9.96 -2.07 3.70
C ARG A 201 -8.51 -2.05 3.22
N PHE A 202 -7.56 -2.41 4.07
CA PHE A 202 -6.12 -2.20 3.82
C PHE A 202 -5.33 -3.49 3.62
N VAL A 203 -5.81 -4.63 4.11
CA VAL A 203 -5.06 -5.91 4.06
C VAL A 203 -5.66 -6.88 3.06
N LEU A 204 -6.97 -7.12 3.16
CA LEU A 204 -7.70 -8.07 2.32
C LEU A 204 -7.53 -7.81 0.81
N PRO A 205 -7.51 -6.56 0.31
CA PRO A 205 -7.29 -6.27 -1.11
C PRO A 205 -5.92 -6.71 -1.61
N TYR A 206 -4.98 -7.07 -0.73
CA TYR A 206 -3.66 -7.60 -1.04
C TYR A 206 -3.51 -9.11 -0.76
N CYS A 207 -4.45 -9.71 -0.03
CA CYS A 207 -4.44 -11.16 0.29
C CYS A 207 -4.78 -12.02 -0.93
N GLY A 208 -4.21 -13.22 -1.03
CA GLY A 208 -4.49 -14.15 -2.12
C GLY A 208 -5.91 -14.71 -2.02
N LYS A 209 -6.08 -15.80 -1.28
CA LYS A 209 -7.35 -16.57 -1.22
C LYS A 209 -8.37 -16.00 -0.24
N GLU A 210 -7.92 -15.42 0.87
CA GLU A 210 -8.75 -14.83 1.94
C GLU A 210 -9.67 -13.76 1.37
N ARG A 211 -9.17 -12.97 0.41
CA ARG A 211 -9.96 -11.99 -0.35
C ARG A 211 -11.15 -12.63 -1.05
N PHE A 212 -10.97 -13.80 -1.65
CA PHE A 212 -12.02 -14.46 -2.44
C PHE A 212 -13.06 -15.17 -1.58
N GLN A 213 -12.67 -15.74 -0.43
CA GLN A 213 -13.65 -16.30 0.51
C GLN A 213 -14.65 -15.24 0.96
N LYS A 214 -14.20 -13.99 1.13
CA LYS A 214 -15.09 -12.87 1.43
C LYS A 214 -15.89 -12.39 0.21
N MET A 215 -15.33 -12.37 -1.00
CA MET A 215 -16.10 -12.07 -2.23
C MET A 215 -17.24 -13.05 -2.50
N GLN A 216 -17.11 -14.30 -2.04
CA GLN A 216 -18.14 -15.34 -2.18
C GLN A 216 -19.23 -15.28 -1.11
N THR A 217 -19.11 -14.39 -0.11
CA THR A 217 -20.13 -14.18 0.93
C THR A 217 -21.04 -12.97 0.64
N PHE A 218 -20.91 -12.37 -0.55
CA PHE A 218 -21.82 -11.36 -1.11
C PHE A 218 -22.64 -11.93 -2.25
#